data_AF-G9PFY4-F1
#
_entry.id   AF-G9PFY4-F1
#
_cell.length_a   1.000
_cell.length_b   1.000
_cell.length_c   1.000
_cell.angle_alpha   90.00
_cell.angle_beta   90.00
_cell.angle_gamma   90.00
#
_symmetry.space_group_name_H-M   'P 1'
#
loop_
_entity.id
_entity.type
_entity.pdbx_description
1 polymer ?
#
loop_
_entity_poly.entity_id
_entity_poly.type
_entity_poly.pdbx_seq_one_letter_code
_entity_poly.pdbx_strand_id
1 'polypeptide(L)'
;MTAPQMPMYTGQPKNKIVAAVLAFFFGTFGVHNFYLGYTKRGAYQLGLAIAGIVLSIVVIGVFLIIAAGIWGFVDFIMILIATPDQMYGHDANGVPLAS
;
A
#
# COMPACT_ATOMS: atom_id res chain seq x y z
N MET A 1 18.92 -35.05 -4.93
CA MET A 1 18.96 -33.70 -4.31
C MET A 1 18.20 -32.77 -5.24
N THR A 2 16.89 -32.61 -5.04
CA THR A 2 16.10 -31.65 -5.82
C THR A 2 16.39 -30.27 -5.26
N ALA A 3 16.91 -29.36 -6.07
CA ALA A 3 17.08 -27.97 -5.66
C ALA A 3 15.70 -27.42 -5.22
N PRO A 4 15.61 -26.60 -4.16
CA PRO A 4 14.36 -25.96 -3.80
C PRO A 4 13.85 -25.18 -5.00
N GLN A 5 12.68 -25.56 -5.52
CA GLN A 5 12.02 -24.83 -6.60
C GLN A 5 11.65 -23.45 -6.04
N MET A 6 12.43 -22.43 -6.38
CA MET A 6 12.07 -21.05 -6.05
C MET A 6 10.72 -20.78 -6.71
N PRO A 7 9.70 -20.30 -5.96
CA PRO A 7 8.41 -19.99 -6.54
C PRO A 7 8.62 -19.06 -7.74
N MET A 8 8.20 -19.51 -8.92
CA MET A 8 8.27 -18.72 -10.14
C MET A 8 7.28 -17.57 -9.99
N TYR A 9 7.79 -16.41 -9.57
CA TYR A 9 7.01 -15.19 -9.48
C TYR A 9 6.69 -14.69 -10.89
N THR A 10 5.43 -14.85 -11.29
CA THR A 10 4.92 -14.34 -12.57
C THR A 10 4.74 -12.83 -12.49
N GLY A 11 5.83 -12.06 -12.59
CA GLY A 11 5.78 -10.61 -12.59
C GLY A 11 7.16 -9.95 -12.48
N GLN A 12 7.33 -8.81 -13.14
CA GLN A 12 8.50 -7.96 -12.92
C GLN A 12 8.46 -7.42 -11.48
N PRO A 13 9.58 -7.45 -10.74
CA PRO A 13 9.62 -6.92 -9.38
C PRO A 13 9.31 -5.42 -9.38
N LYS A 14 8.37 -5.01 -8.54
CA LYS A 14 7.97 -3.60 -8.40
C LYS A 14 8.97 -2.85 -7.54
N ASN A 15 9.17 -1.56 -7.80
CA ASN A 15 10.16 -0.76 -7.08
C ASN A 15 9.60 -0.31 -5.71
N LYS A 16 10.30 -0.69 -4.64
CA LYS A 16 9.98 -0.34 -3.25
C LYS A 16 9.98 1.17 -3.01
N ILE A 17 10.95 1.89 -3.56
CA ILE A 17 11.08 3.34 -3.42
C ILE A 17 9.88 4.03 -4.07
N VAL A 18 9.45 3.56 -5.24
CA VAL A 18 8.26 4.10 -5.92
C VAL A 18 7.01 3.89 -5.05
N ALA A 19 6.84 2.69 -4.47
CA ALA A 19 5.74 2.40 -3.56
C ALA A 19 5.77 3.31 -2.30
N ALA A 20 6.94 3.56 -1.72
CA ALA A 20 7.12 4.45 -0.57
C ALA A 20 6.78 5.92 -0.92
N VAL A 21 7.27 6.42 -2.06
CA VAL A 21 6.96 7.79 -2.51
C VAL A 21 5.46 7.95 -2.77
N LEU A 22 4.82 6.96 -3.39
CA LEU A 22 3.37 6.95 -3.57
C LEU A 22 2.63 6.94 -2.22
N ALA A 23 3.12 6.19 -1.23
CA ALA A 23 2.51 6.14 0.09
C ALA A 23 2.68 7.48 0.85
N PHE A 24 3.79 8.19 0.66
CA PHE A 24 4.01 9.49 1.29
C PHE A 24 3.10 10.60 0.72
N PHE A 25 3.03 10.72 -0.61
CA PHE A 25 2.25 11.80 -1.25
C PHE A 25 0.77 11.46 -1.39
N PHE A 26 0.44 10.20 -1.68
CA PHE A 26 -0.92 9.73 -1.98
C PHE A 26 -1.42 8.66 -1.00
N GLY A 27 -0.79 8.54 0.18
CA GLY A 27 -1.14 7.54 1.19
C GLY A 27 -2.59 7.63 1.66
N THR A 28 -3.11 8.85 1.86
CA THR A 28 -4.50 9.09 2.24
C THR A 28 -5.49 8.55 1.20
N PHE A 29 -5.09 8.55 -0.09
CA PHE A 29 -5.90 8.04 -1.20
C PHE A 29 -5.65 6.54 -1.47
N GLY A 30 -4.61 5.94 -0.89
CA GLY A 30 -4.27 4.52 -1.05
C GLY A 30 -3.64 4.15 -2.40
N VAL A 31 -3.04 5.11 -3.12
CA VAL A 31 -2.48 4.87 -4.48
C VAL A 31 -1.33 3.86 -4.47
N HIS A 32 -0.54 3.81 -3.39
CA HIS A 32 0.53 2.82 -3.21
C HIS A 32 -0.02 1.38 -3.16
N ASN A 33 -1.20 1.17 -2.57
CA ASN A 33 -1.84 -0.13 -2.53
C ASN A 33 -2.25 -0.59 -3.94
N PHE A 34 -2.72 0.31 -4.80
CA PHE A 34 -2.98 0.00 -6.22
C PHE A 34 -1.69 -0.32 -6.98
N TYR A 35 -0.61 0.42 -6.72
CA TYR A 35 0.70 0.16 -7.33
C TYR A 35 1.22 -1.24 -6.97
N LEU A 36 1.11 -1.63 -5.70
CA LEU A 36 1.48 -2.96 -5.21
C LEU A 36 0.51 -4.08 -5.67
N GLY A 37 -0.62 -3.73 -6.30
CA GLY A 37 -1.62 -4.69 -6.78
C GLY A 37 -2.67 -5.08 -5.72
N TYR A 38 -2.62 -4.47 -4.54
CA TYR A 38 -3.63 -4.60 -3.50
C TYR A 38 -4.86 -3.73 -3.80
N THR A 39 -5.50 -3.96 -4.94
CA THR A 39 -6.64 -3.19 -5.45
C THR A 39 -7.79 -3.12 -4.43
N LYS A 40 -8.03 -4.19 -3.68
CA LYS A 40 -9.07 -4.20 -2.62
C LYS A 40 -8.73 -3.22 -1.49
N ARG A 41 -7.49 -3.26 -0.97
CA ARG A 41 -7.05 -2.34 0.09
C ARG A 41 -7.05 -0.90 -0.40
N GLY A 42 -6.52 -0.65 -1.60
CA GLY A 42 -6.56 0.66 -2.23
C GLY A 42 -7.99 1.18 -2.40
N ALA A 43 -8.92 0.34 -2.86
CA ALA A 43 -10.32 0.72 -3.03
C ALA A 43 -11.02 1.05 -1.70
N TYR A 44 -10.74 0.31 -0.63
CA TYR A 44 -11.26 0.64 0.70
C TYR A 44 -10.71 1.98 1.20
N GLN A 45 -9.41 2.22 1.03
CA GLN A 45 -8.76 3.46 1.48
C GLN A 45 -9.25 4.66 0.68
N LEU A 46 -9.40 4.52 -0.64
CA LEU A 46 -9.99 5.52 -1.52
C LEU A 46 -11.46 5.78 -1.16
N GLY A 47 -12.26 4.73 -0.96
CA GLY A 47 -13.65 4.85 -0.54
C GLY A 47 -13.79 5.55 0.81
N LEU A 48 -12.90 5.26 1.77
CA LEU A 48 -12.85 5.93 3.07
C LEU A 48 -12.46 7.40 2.94
N ALA A 49 -11.50 7.72 2.07
CA ALA A 49 -11.11 9.10 1.80
C ALA A 49 -12.26 9.90 1.14
N ILE A 50 -12.93 9.32 0.15
CA ILE A 50 -14.10 9.95 -0.51
C ILE A 50 -15.24 10.13 0.50
N ALA A 51 -15.58 9.09 1.26
CA ALA A 51 -16.60 9.17 2.31
C ALA A 51 -16.22 10.24 3.35
N GLY A 52 -14.95 10.27 3.77
CA GLY A 52 -14.42 11.30 4.66
C GLY A 52 -14.58 12.72 4.09
N ILE A 53 -14.31 12.94 2.80
CA ILE A 53 -14.52 14.23 2.14
C ILE A 53 -16.01 14.60 2.13
N VAL A 54 -16.89 13.68 1.74
CA VAL A 54 -18.35 13.94 1.69
C VAL A 54 -18.91 14.22 3.10
N LEU A 55 -18.52 13.43 4.10
CA LEU A 55 -18.93 13.62 5.49
C LEU A 55 -18.25 14.82 6.17
N SER A 56 -17.17 15.37 5.59
CA SER A 56 -16.47 16.54 6.16
C SER A 56 -17.35 17.79 6.14
N ILE A 57 -18.37 17.82 5.29
CA ILE A 57 -19.42 18.85 5.26
C ILE A 57 -20.11 18.98 6.63
N VAL A 58 -20.21 17.88 7.37
CA VAL A 58 -20.81 17.82 8.72
C VAL A 58 -19.72 17.75 9.81
N VAL A 59 -18.46 18.10 9.49
CA VAL A 59 -17.25 18.03 10.35
C VAL A 59 -16.82 16.61 10.75
N ILE A 60 -17.74 15.65 10.79
CA ILE A 60 -17.49 14.24 11.17
C ILE A 60 -16.48 13.56 10.23
N GLY A 61 -16.50 13.90 8.93
CA GLY A 61 -15.61 13.29 7.95
C GLY A 61 -14.13 13.60 8.13
N VAL A 62 -13.78 14.66 8.89
CA VAL A 62 -12.39 15.02 9.19
C VAL A 62 -11.68 13.89 9.95
N PHE A 63 -12.37 13.21 10.86
CA PHE A 63 -11.81 12.07 11.60
C PHE A 63 -11.49 10.88 10.68
N LEU A 64 -12.32 10.65 9.65
CA LEU A 64 -12.07 9.58 8.66
C LEU A 64 -10.87 9.90 7.77
N ILE A 65 -10.71 11.16 7.36
CA ILE A 65 -9.55 11.61 6.57
C ILE A 65 -8.26 11.48 7.39
N ILE A 66 -8.28 11.87 8.67
CA ILE A 66 -7.13 11.71 9.57
C ILE A 66 -6.80 10.22 9.75
N ALA A 67 -7.80 9.36 9.98
CA ALA A 67 -7.57 7.92 10.09
C ALA A 67 -6.98 7.32 8.80
N ALA A 68 -7.48 7.72 7.63
CA ALA A 68 -6.93 7.30 6.33
C ALA A 68 -5.49 7.80 6.11
N GLY A 69 -5.18 9.00 6.57
CA GLY A 69 -3.84 9.59 6.53
C GLY A 69 -2.85 8.85 7.44
N ILE A 70 -3.26 8.54 8.68
CA ILE A 70 -2.46 7.73 9.60
C ILE A 70 -2.21 6.35 9.02
N TRP A 71 -3.23 5.70 8.45
CA TRP A 71 -3.06 4.43 7.74
C TRP A 71 -2.01 4.57 6.62
N GLY A 72 -2.16 5.55 5.72
CA GLY A 72 -1.21 5.79 4.64
C GLY A 72 0.22 6.02 5.13
N PHE A 73 0.39 6.74 6.23
CA PHE A 73 1.69 6.99 6.85
C PHE A 73 2.30 5.73 7.48
N VAL A 74 1.49 4.89 8.14
CA VAL A 74 1.95 3.59 8.66
C VAL A 74 2.39 2.69 7.51
N ASP A 75 1.61 2.59 6.43
CA ASP A 75 2.00 1.83 5.23
C ASP A 75 3.30 2.38 4.62
N PHE A 76 3.49 3.69 4.58
CA PHE A 76 4.73 4.32 4.11
C PHE A 76 5.95 3.86 4.93
N ILE A 77 5.88 3.94 6.26
CA ILE A 77 6.97 3.50 7.13
C ILE A 77 7.21 2.00 6.97
N MET A 78 6.14 1.20 6.96
CA MET A 78 6.22 -0.26 6.78
C MET A 78 6.86 -0.63 5.44
N ILE A 79 6.49 0.03 4.35
CA ILE A 79 7.12 -0.17 3.03
C ILE A 79 8.60 0.22 3.08
N LEU A 80 9.00 1.30 3.76
CA LEU A 80 10.41 1.68 3.84
C LEU A 80 11.26 0.66 4.61
N ILE A 81 10.76 0.17 5.75
CA ILE A 81 11.49 -0.79 6.59
C ILE A 81 11.32 -2.24 6.13
N ALA A 82 10.37 -2.52 5.23
CA ALA A 82 10.07 -3.86 4.77
C ALA A 82 11.31 -4.53 4.18
N THR A 83 11.66 -5.69 4.73
CA THR A 83 12.66 -6.59 4.15
C THR A 83 11.96 -7.58 3.19
N PRO A 84 12.69 -8.19 2.24
CA PRO A 84 12.10 -9.05 1.20
C PRO A 84 11.37 -10.29 1.74
N ASP A 85 11.60 -10.64 3.00
CA ASP A 85 11.01 -11.73 3.76
C ASP A 85 9.75 -11.32 4.56
N GLN A 86 9.42 -10.02 4.58
CA GLN A 86 8.26 -9.48 5.29
C GLN A 86 7.03 -9.36 4.37
N MET A 87 5.84 -9.37 4.98
CA MET A 87 4.56 -9.19 4.26
C MET A 87 4.49 -7.91 3.40
N TYR A 88 5.14 -6.83 3.83
CA TYR A 88 5.22 -5.55 3.12
C TYR A 88 6.33 -5.49 2.07
N GLY A 89 7.19 -6.52 2.03
CA GLY A 89 8.26 -6.70 1.04
C GLY A 89 7.80 -7.39 -0.22
N HIS A 90 6.51 -7.76 -0.31
CA HIS A 90 5.92 -8.44 -1.46
C HIS A 90 4.76 -7.64 -2.05
N ASP A 91 4.55 -7.79 -3.36
CA ASP A 91 3.36 -7.30 -4.04
C ASP A 91 2.18 -8.28 -3.88
N ALA A 92 1.01 -7.93 -4.42
CA ALA A 92 -0.19 -8.79 -4.35
C ALA A 92 -0.06 -10.14 -5.09
N ASN A 93 0.91 -10.27 -5.99
CA ASN A 93 1.26 -11.52 -6.67
C ASN A 93 2.36 -12.28 -5.92
N GLY A 94 2.77 -11.78 -4.76
CA GLY A 94 3.83 -12.31 -3.91
C GLY A 94 5.24 -11.92 -4.36
N VAL A 95 5.41 -11.17 -5.45
CA VAL A 95 6.74 -10.84 -5.99
C VAL A 95 7.46 -9.92 -5.01
N PRO A 96 8.72 -10.20 -4.62
CA PRO A 96 9.47 -9.31 -3.77
C PRO A 96 9.70 -7.95 -4.44
N LEU A 97 9.61 -6.89 -3.65
CA LEU A 97 9.87 -5.54 -4.10
C LEU A 97 11.38 -5.37 -4.33
N ALA A 98 11.75 -4.82 -5.48
CA ALA A 98 13.13 -4.43 -5.75
C ALA A 98 13.49 -3.22 -4.86
N SER A 99 14.59 -3.33 -4.11
CA SER A 99 15.20 -2.21 -3.38
C SER A 99 16.04 -1.34 -4.28
#